data_AF-A0A968USF6-F1
#
_entry.id   AF-A0A968USF6-F1
#
_cell.length_a   1.000
_cell.length_b   1.000
_cell.length_c   1.000
_cell.angle_alpha   90.00
_cell.angle_beta   90.00
_cell.angle_gamma   90.00
#
_symmetry.space_group_name_H-M   'P 1'
#
loop_
_entity.id
_entity.type
_entity.pdbx_description
1 polymer ?
#
loop_
_entity_poly.entity_id
_entity_poly.type
_entity_poly.pdbx_seq_one_letter_code
_entity_poly.pdbx_strand_id
1 'polypeptide(L)'
;MMEGNVLPDDKFKIVLDMADKLKVFLLARKGIAVRFLYTVMYAVIFMILRFVIELSALAQFAILFVTTKPHESLRKFSNKMNTYTYKVMRYMTLTENTRPYPFSDLPAEIEPMEEEVKF
;
A
#
# COMPACT_ATOMS: atom_id res chain seq x y z
N MET A 1 20.80 -32.76 -51.75
CA MET A 1 19.70 -31.81 -51.97
C MET A 1 19.52 -30.98 -50.71
N MET A 2 19.49 -29.65 -50.87
CA MET A 2 18.95 -28.63 -49.96
C MET A 2 19.63 -28.47 -48.57
N GLU A 3 20.85 -27.92 -48.53
CA GLU A 3 21.23 -27.10 -47.37
C GLU A 3 20.37 -25.82 -47.41
N GLY A 4 19.34 -25.79 -46.57
CA GLY A 4 18.50 -24.61 -46.39
C GLY A 4 19.33 -23.48 -45.78
N ASN A 5 19.82 -22.59 -46.64
CA ASN A 5 20.44 -21.35 -46.22
C ASN A 5 19.40 -20.52 -45.47
N VAL A 6 19.45 -20.54 -44.13
CA VAL A 6 18.59 -19.73 -43.25
C VAL A 6 18.81 -18.26 -43.66
N LEU A 7 17.78 -17.63 -44.24
CA LEU A 7 17.86 -16.27 -44.77
C LEU A 7 18.33 -15.30 -43.67
N PRO A 8 19.15 -14.28 -44.00
CA PRO A 8 19.68 -13.31 -43.04
C PRO A 8 18.61 -12.52 -42.26
N ASP A 9 17.37 -12.48 -42.75
CA ASP A 9 16.23 -11.77 -42.15
C ASP A 9 15.79 -12.38 -40.80
N ASP A 10 15.93 -13.71 -40.62
CA ASP A 10 15.55 -14.39 -39.38
C ASP A 10 16.47 -14.01 -38.21
N LYS A 11 17.78 -13.85 -38.47
CA LYS A 11 18.75 -13.41 -37.44
C LYS A 11 18.46 -11.99 -36.99
N PHE A 12 18.09 -11.11 -37.91
CA PHE A 12 17.72 -9.73 -37.61
C PHE A 12 16.45 -9.66 -36.75
N LYS A 13 15.43 -10.45 -37.10
CA LYS A 13 14.18 -10.58 -36.33
C LYS A 13 14.41 -11.10 -34.91
N ILE A 14 15.33 -12.06 -34.73
CA ILE A 14 15.71 -12.57 -33.40
C ILE A 14 16.36 -11.46 -32.55
N VAL A 15 17.26 -10.66 -33.13
CA VAL A 15 17.91 -9.55 -32.41
C VAL A 15 16.90 -8.47 -32.02
N LEU A 16 15.94 -8.17 -32.89
CA LEU A 16 14.86 -7.22 -32.60
C LEU A 16 13.95 -7.71 -31.47
N ASP A 17 13.49 -8.96 -31.53
CA ASP A 17 12.69 -9.59 -30.47
C ASP A 17 13.44 -9.63 -29.13
N MET A 18 14.75 -9.95 -29.16
CA MET A 18 15.59 -9.92 -27.97
C MET A 18 15.72 -8.51 -27.38
N ALA A 19 15.90 -7.49 -28.22
CA ALA A 19 15.97 -6.09 -27.78
C ALA A 19 14.66 -5.62 -27.14
N ASP A 20 13.51 -6.01 -27.70
CA ASP A 20 12.20 -5.65 -27.16
C ASP A 20 11.90 -6.39 -25.85
N LYS A 21 12.23 -7.69 -25.76
CA LYS A 21 12.19 -8.42 -24.49
C LYS A 21 13.08 -7.78 -23.43
N LEU A 22 14.27 -7.32 -23.79
CA LEU A 22 15.17 -6.63 -22.88
C LEU A 22 14.59 -5.28 -22.42
N LYS A 23 13.99 -4.49 -23.32
CA LYS A 23 13.34 -3.22 -22.94
C LYS A 23 12.18 -3.46 -21.98
N VAL A 24 11.26 -4.38 -22.31
CA VAL A 24 10.13 -4.76 -21.45
C VAL A 24 10.64 -5.25 -20.10
N PHE A 25 11.70 -6.07 -20.12
CA PHE A 25 12.37 -6.54 -18.92
C PHE A 25 12.83 -5.35 -18.08
N LEU A 26 13.63 -4.43 -18.61
CA LEU A 26 14.18 -3.30 -17.87
C LEU A 26 13.10 -2.35 -17.34
N LEU A 27 12.06 -2.07 -18.15
CA LEU A 27 10.92 -1.24 -17.74
C LEU A 27 10.19 -1.84 -16.55
N ALA A 28 9.99 -3.16 -16.52
CA ALA A 28 9.40 -3.84 -15.38
C ALA A 28 10.25 -3.69 -14.10
N ARG A 29 11.58 -3.82 -14.20
CA ARG A 29 12.49 -3.65 -13.04
C ARG A 29 12.43 -2.24 -12.49
N LYS A 30 12.38 -1.24 -13.38
CA LYS A 30 12.20 0.16 -13.00
C LYS A 30 10.89 0.36 -12.24
N GLY A 31 9.78 -0.20 -12.74
CA GLY A 31 8.48 -0.15 -12.07
C GLY A 31 8.52 -0.78 -10.67
N ILE A 32 9.14 -1.95 -10.53
CA ILE A 32 9.31 -2.65 -9.25
C ILE A 32 10.15 -1.82 -8.27
N ALA A 33 11.27 -1.24 -8.73
CA ALA A 33 12.13 -0.42 -7.88
C ALA A 33 11.42 0.84 -7.38
N VAL A 34 10.66 1.51 -8.25
CA VAL A 34 9.84 2.67 -7.85
C VAL A 34 8.77 2.24 -6.86
N ARG A 35 8.06 1.14 -7.12
CA ARG A 35 7.05 0.60 -6.21
C ARG A 35 7.64 0.30 -4.83
N PHE A 36 8.81 -0.34 -4.80
CA PHE A 36 9.53 -0.66 -3.58
C PHE A 36 9.93 0.60 -2.79
N LEU A 37 10.44 1.64 -3.46
CA LEU A 37 10.76 2.91 -2.82
C LEU A 37 9.55 3.52 -2.10
N TYR A 38 8.39 3.55 -2.77
CA TYR A 38 7.15 3.99 -2.12
C TYR A 38 6.75 3.08 -0.96
N THR A 39 6.89 1.77 -1.09
CA THR A 39 6.61 0.82 0.00
C THR A 39 7.48 1.13 1.23
N VAL A 40 8.77 1.41 1.06
CA VAL A 40 9.68 1.78 2.15
C VAL A 40 9.24 3.09 2.80
N MET A 41 8.87 4.11 2.01
CA MET A 41 8.33 5.37 2.53
C MET A 41 7.05 5.14 3.35
N TYR A 42 6.12 4.32 2.84
CA TYR A 42 4.90 3.97 3.57
C TYR A 42 5.15 3.11 4.80
N ALA A 43 6.23 2.33 4.85
CA ALA A 43 6.61 1.58 6.05
C ALA A 43 6.99 2.54 7.19
N VAL A 44 7.68 3.64 6.89
CA VAL A 44 7.97 4.70 7.87
C VAL A 44 6.68 5.38 8.33
N ILE A 45 5.77 5.70 7.40
CA ILE A 45 4.45 6.27 7.74
C ILE A 45 3.67 5.31 8.63
N PHE A 46 3.66 4.01 8.31
CA PHE A 46 2.99 2.98 9.09
C PHE A 46 3.51 2.89 10.53
N MET A 47 4.83 3.06 10.75
CA MET A 47 5.38 3.12 12.11
C MET A 47 4.80 4.31 12.91
N ILE A 48 4.66 5.47 12.28
CA ILE A 48 4.06 6.65 12.91
C ILE A 48 2.58 6.41 13.20
N LEU A 49 1.84 5.89 12.23
CA LEU A 49 0.40 5.57 12.39
C LEU A 49 0.17 4.61 13.55
N ARG A 50 0.97 3.54 13.61
CA ARG A 50 0.92 2.56 14.70
C ARG A 50 1.11 3.23 16.07
N PHE A 51 2.15 4.07 16.19
CA PHE A 51 2.41 4.79 17.44
C PHE A 51 1.25 5.71 17.84
N VAL A 52 0.68 6.44 16.88
CA VAL A 52 -0.47 7.33 17.13
C VAL A 52 -1.71 6.54 17.55
N ILE A 53 -1.97 5.38 16.96
CA ILE A 53 -3.09 4.52 17.33
C ILE A 53 -2.90 3.98 18.75
N GLU A 54 -1.71 3.47 19.08
CA GLU A 54 -1.37 2.99 20.43
C GLU A 54 -1.53 4.11 21.48
N LEU A 55 -1.04 5.31 21.19
CA LEU A 55 -1.23 6.49 22.05
C LEU A 55 -2.70 6.88 22.21
N SER A 56 -3.48 6.83 21.12
CA SER A 56 -4.91 7.14 21.14
C SER A 56 -5.68 6.13 21.98
N ALA A 57 -5.31 4.85 21.94
CA ALA A 57 -5.89 3.81 22.78
C ALA A 57 -5.59 4.08 24.27
N LEU A 58 -4.34 4.38 24.62
CA LEU A 58 -3.96 4.73 26.00
C LEU A 58 -4.75 5.95 26.51
N ALA A 59 -4.88 6.98 25.69
CA ALA A 59 -5.67 8.16 26.03
C ALA A 59 -7.17 7.84 26.23
N GLN A 60 -7.76 6.98 25.38
CA GLN A 60 -9.14 6.53 25.57
C GLN A 60 -9.33 5.79 26.90
N PHE A 61 -8.44 4.86 27.23
CA PHE A 61 -8.54 4.13 28.49
C PHE A 61 -8.35 5.04 29.70
N ALA A 62 -7.43 6.01 29.65
CA ALA A 62 -7.26 7.00 30.71
C ALA A 62 -8.54 7.81 30.96
N ILE A 63 -9.23 8.24 29.90
CA ILE A 63 -10.53 8.91 30.02
C ILE A 63 -11.56 7.95 30.61
N LEU A 64 -11.65 6.73 30.08
CA LEU A 64 -12.60 5.72 30.51
C LEU A 64 -12.49 5.39 32.01
N PHE A 65 -11.27 5.31 32.56
CA PHE A 65 -11.07 5.08 33.99
C PHE A 65 -11.63 6.19 34.87
N VAL A 66 -11.70 7.43 34.37
CA VAL A 66 -12.21 8.58 35.12
C VAL A 66 -13.70 8.80 34.89
N THR A 67 -14.16 8.66 33.64
CA THR A 67 -15.52 9.03 33.23
C THR A 67 -16.47 7.86 33.10
N THR A 68 -15.97 6.62 33.04
CA THR A 68 -16.72 5.39 32.65
C THR A 68 -17.41 5.50 31.28
N LYS A 69 -17.08 6.51 30.49
CA LYS A 69 -17.64 6.77 29.17
C LYS A 69 -16.53 7.06 28.16
N PRO A 70 -16.51 6.39 27.01
CA PRO A 70 -15.49 6.64 26.01
C PRO A 70 -15.70 8.02 25.35
N HIS A 71 -14.60 8.61 24.86
CA HIS A 71 -14.64 9.93 24.22
C HIS A 71 -14.95 9.82 22.72
N GLU A 72 -16.19 10.12 22.33
CA GLU A 72 -16.71 9.99 20.96
C GLU A 72 -15.80 10.55 19.84
N SER A 73 -15.28 11.77 19.98
CA SER A 73 -14.42 12.35 18.95
C SER A 73 -13.09 11.59 18.79
N LEU A 74 -12.59 11.00 19.87
CA LEU A 74 -11.35 10.22 19.85
C LEU A 74 -11.60 8.85 19.21
N ARG A 75 -12.79 8.27 19.42
CA ARG A 75 -13.24 7.07 18.70
C ARG A 75 -13.32 7.31 17.20
N LYS A 76 -13.96 8.42 16.78
CA LYS A 76 -14.07 8.83 15.37
C LYS A 76 -12.71 9.00 14.72
N PHE A 77 -11.79 9.67 15.42
CA PHE A 77 -10.42 9.83 14.96
C PHE A 77 -9.72 8.47 14.79
N SER A 78 -9.76 7.62 15.82
CA SER A 78 -9.16 6.28 15.75
C SER A 78 -9.74 5.43 14.62
N ASN A 79 -11.06 5.48 14.37
CA ASN A 79 -11.69 4.70 13.29
C ASN A 79 -11.15 5.10 11.91
N LYS A 80 -11.01 6.41 11.66
CA LYS A 80 -10.41 6.93 10.42
C LYS A 80 -8.93 6.54 10.29
N MET A 81 -8.18 6.61 11.39
CA MET A 81 -6.77 6.20 11.41
C MET A 81 -6.59 4.71 11.16
N ASN A 82 -7.45 3.87 11.72
CA ASN A 82 -7.45 2.42 11.49
C ASN A 82 -7.73 2.10 10.01
N THR A 83 -8.75 2.76 9.45
CA THR A 83 -9.10 2.65 8.02
C THR A 83 -7.91 3.03 7.12
N TYR A 84 -7.27 4.17 7.40
CA TYR A 84 -6.10 4.61 6.63
C TYR A 84 -4.91 3.64 6.77
N THR A 85 -4.64 3.19 8.00
CA THR A 85 -3.57 2.23 8.29
C THR A 85 -3.74 0.93 7.52
N TYR A 86 -4.97 0.40 7.45
CA TYR A 86 -5.29 -0.77 6.63
C TYR A 86 -4.98 -0.57 5.15
N LYS A 87 -5.34 0.59 4.58
CA LYS A 87 -5.02 0.91 3.18
C LYS A 87 -3.52 1.01 2.92
N VAL A 88 -2.77 1.59 3.86
CA VAL A 88 -1.31 1.62 3.81
C VAL A 88 -0.73 0.20 3.83
N MET A 89 -1.22 -0.67 4.71
CA MET A 89 -0.79 -2.07 4.76
C MET A 89 -1.03 -2.79 3.44
N ARG A 90 -2.24 -2.68 2.85
CA ARG A 90 -2.56 -3.32 1.56
C ARG A 90 -1.66 -2.85 0.42
N TYR A 91 -1.29 -1.58 0.41
CA TYR A 91 -0.32 -1.06 -0.55
C TYR A 91 1.06 -1.70 -0.36
N MET A 92 1.55 -1.72 0.88
CA MET A 92 2.88 -2.25 1.20
C MET A 92 3.01 -3.75 0.89
N THR A 93 1.95 -4.52 1.13
CA THR A 93 1.90 -5.97 0.90
C THR A 93 1.54 -6.34 -0.54
N LEU A 94 1.56 -5.38 -1.47
CA LEU A 94 1.23 -5.57 -2.88
C LEU A 94 -0.18 -6.15 -3.12
N THR A 95 -1.09 -5.98 -2.16
CA THR A 95 -2.49 -6.44 -2.23
C THR A 95 -3.37 -5.42 -2.99
N GLU A 96 -2.96 -4.15 -3.03
CA GLU A 96 -3.58 -3.12 -3.87
C GLU A 96 -2.49 -2.33 -4.61
N ASN A 97 -2.74 -2.01 -5.89
CA ASN A 97 -1.81 -1.20 -6.68
C ASN A 97 -2.00 0.32 -6.47
N THR A 98 -3.19 0.74 -6.04
CA THR A 98 -3.52 2.16 -5.81
C THR A 98 -2.75 2.72 -4.62
N ARG A 99 -2.07 3.85 -4.81
CA ARG A 99 -1.32 4.54 -3.75
C ARG A 99 -2.29 5.15 -2.73
N PRO A 100 -2.07 4.99 -1.41
CA PRO A 100 -2.86 5.69 -0.39
C PRO A 100 -2.70 7.22 -0.47
N TYR A 101 -3.55 7.94 0.26
CA TYR A 101 -3.36 9.38 0.55
C TYR A 101 -1.91 9.66 1.01
N PRO A 102 -1.26 10.77 0.56
CA PRO A 102 -1.83 11.92 -0.15
C PRO A 102 -1.92 11.79 -1.68
N PHE A 103 -1.57 10.65 -2.27
CA PHE A 103 -1.54 10.50 -3.73
C PHE A 103 -2.86 9.97 -4.32
N SER A 104 -3.85 9.74 -3.47
CA SER A 104 -5.22 9.39 -3.81
C SER A 104 -6.13 9.88 -2.69
N ASP A 105 -7.44 9.75 -2.87
CA ASP A 105 -8.41 10.22 -1.90
C ASP A 105 -8.25 9.53 -0.53
N LEU A 106 -8.63 10.26 0.52
CA LEU A 106 -8.69 9.69 1.86
C LEU A 106 -9.74 8.57 1.87
N PRO A 107 -9.44 7.39 2.43
CA PRO A 107 -10.39 6.29 2.40
C PRO A 107 -11.63 6.61 3.24
N ALA A 108 -12.80 6.22 2.72
CA ALA A 108 -14.01 6.14 3.52
C ALA A 108 -13.85 5.07 4.60
N GLU A 109 -14.53 5.27 5.73
CA GLU A 109 -14.54 4.31 6.84
C GLU A 109 -14.96 2.93 6.35
N ILE A 110 -14.16 1.90 6.65
CA ILE A 110 -14.45 0.51 6.22
C ILE A 110 -15.54 -0.09 7.08
N GLU A 111 -15.43 0.07 8.39
CA GLU A 111 -16.43 -0.37 9.36
C GLU A 111 -16.90 0.83 10.17
N PRO A 112 -18.22 0.94 10.42
CA PRO A 112 -18.75 1.96 11.32
C PRO A 112 -18.32 1.65 12.75
N MET A 113 -18.23 2.70 13.58
CA MET A 113 -18.04 2.51 15.01
C MET A 113 -19.30 1.92 15.64
N GLU A 114 -19.14 1.05 16.64
CA GLU A 114 -20.26 0.64 17.49
C GLU A 114 -20.83 1.83 18.27
N GLU A 115 -22.15 1.94 18.38
CA GLU A 115 -22.77 3.08 19.09
C GLU A 115 -22.46 3.03 20.60
N GLU A 116 -22.44 1.85 21.19
CA GLU A 116 -22.20 1.64 22.61
C GLU A 116 -20.98 0.72 22.82
N VAL A 117 -20.03 1.16 23.63
CA VAL A 117 -18.90 0.32 24.03
C VAL A 117 -19.31 -0.49 25.26
N LYS A 118 -19.27 -1.82 25.12
CA LYS A 118 -19.54 -2.76 26.22
C LYS A 118 -18.23 -3.11 26.93
N PHE A 119 -18.26 -3.17 28.27
CA PHE A 119 -17.11 -3.46 29.13
C PHE A 119 -17.38 -4.67 30.02
#